data_AF-A0A1C3JSA5-F1
#
_entry.id   AF-A0A1C3JSA5-F1
#
_cell.length_a   1.000
_cell.length_b   1.000
_cell.length_c   1.000
_cell.angle_alpha   90.00
_cell.angle_beta   90.00
_cell.angle_gamma   90.00
#
_symmetry.space_group_name_H-M   'P 1'
#
loop_
_entity.id
_entity.type
_entity.pdbx_description
1 polymer ?
#
loop_
_entity_poly.entity_id
_entity_poly.type
_entity_poly.pdbx_seq_one_letter_code
_entity_poly.pdbx_strand_id
1 'polypeptide(L)'
;MENKNKNNRRKSIHIRLDDSTFELLNEQKRNSGFKSWEALIIHYMNGGKGFKSVYVDKEGHSLKVLNYLIKYGNNLNQLAKIANERKSLNDDDLKKIKDFLSQGIKAKNYFTKHVKQAGRGK
;
A
#
# COMPACT_ATOMS: atom_id res chain seq x y z
N MET A 1 -48.61 29.47 -17.99
CA MET A 1 -48.62 27.99 -17.90
C MET A 1 -47.18 27.52 -17.93
N GLU A 2 -46.67 27.04 -16.80
CA GLU A 2 -45.28 26.64 -16.62
C GLU A 2 -44.89 25.48 -17.54
N ASN A 3 -43.83 25.68 -18.32
CA ASN A 3 -43.16 24.62 -19.05
C ASN A 3 -42.51 23.68 -18.03
N LYS A 4 -43.15 22.53 -17.80
CA LYS A 4 -42.58 21.41 -17.03
C LYS A 4 -41.22 21.06 -17.64
N ASN A 5 -40.16 21.33 -16.88
CA ASN A 5 -38.80 20.85 -17.11
C ASN A 5 -38.86 19.39 -17.63
N LYS A 6 -38.46 19.19 -18.88
CA LYS A 6 -38.18 17.84 -19.41
C LYS A 6 -37.09 17.25 -18.52
N ASN A 7 -37.50 16.39 -17.61
CA ASN A 7 -36.62 15.61 -16.76
C ASN A 7 -35.58 14.96 -17.68
N ASN A 8 -34.33 15.40 -17.59
CA ASN A 8 -33.21 14.85 -18.32
C ASN A 8 -32.94 13.46 -17.71
N ARG A 9 -33.79 12.48 -18.04
CA ARG A 9 -33.83 11.17 -17.38
C ARG A 9 -32.48 10.50 -17.60
N ARG A 10 -31.69 10.41 -16.52
CA ARG A 10 -30.45 9.66 -16.51
C ARG A 10 -30.75 8.22 -16.93
N LYS A 11 -29.98 7.70 -17.89
CA LYS A 11 -30.06 6.30 -18.30
C LYS A 11 -29.35 5.45 -17.24
N SER A 12 -29.92 4.30 -16.88
CA SER A 12 -29.32 3.36 -15.94
C SER A 12 -28.83 2.10 -16.66
N ILE A 13 -27.78 1.50 -16.11
CA ILE A 13 -27.25 0.21 -16.55
C ILE A 13 -27.27 -0.71 -15.33
N HIS A 14 -27.80 -1.92 -15.49
CA HIS A 14 -27.77 -2.94 -14.46
C HIS A 14 -26.73 -3.99 -14.82
N ILE A 15 -25.72 -4.17 -13.97
CA ILE A 15 -24.61 -5.10 -14.18
C ILE A 15 -24.71 -6.19 -13.12
N ARG A 16 -24.77 -7.46 -13.56
CA ARG A 16 -24.67 -8.62 -12.68
C ARG A 16 -23.22 -9.10 -12.69
N LEU A 17 -22.66 -9.32 -11.52
CA LEU A 17 -21.29 -9.76 -11.32
C LEU A 17 -21.33 -11.08 -10.57
N ASP A 18 -20.35 -11.94 -10.84
CA ASP A 18 -20.04 -13.03 -9.92
C ASP A 18 -19.43 -12.47 -8.62
N ASP A 19 -19.44 -13.29 -7.56
CA ASP A 19 -18.99 -12.88 -6.23
C ASP A 19 -17.52 -12.41 -6.24
N SER A 20 -16.65 -13.08 -7.00
CA SER A 20 -15.22 -12.74 -7.05
C SER A 20 -14.98 -11.36 -7.67
N THR A 21 -15.71 -11.06 -8.74
CA THR A 21 -15.65 -9.79 -9.45
C THR A 21 -16.28 -8.67 -8.62
N PHE A 22 -17.37 -8.97 -7.90
CA PHE A 22 -18.00 -8.03 -6.99
C PHE A 22 -17.06 -7.64 -5.85
N GLU A 23 -16.42 -8.62 -5.19
CA GLU A 23 -15.48 -8.36 -4.10
C GLU A 23 -14.28 -7.53 -4.56
N LEU A 24 -13.73 -7.84 -5.74
CA LEU A 24 -12.63 -7.07 -6.32
C LEU A 24 -13.04 -5.60 -6.57
N LEU A 25 -14.21 -5.37 -7.17
CA LEU A 25 -14.72 -4.03 -7.44
C LEU A 25 -15.01 -3.26 -6.15
N ASN A 26 -15.51 -3.95 -5.12
CA ASN A 26 -15.78 -3.37 -3.82
C ASN A 26 -14.49 -2.98 -3.09
N GLU A 27 -13.44 -3.80 -3.19
CA GLU A 27 -12.12 -3.45 -2.71
C GLU A 27 -11.58 -2.21 -3.43
N GLN A 28 -11.68 -2.15 -4.77
CA GLN A 28 -11.25 -0.99 -5.55
C GLN A 28 -11.99 0.29 -5.14
N LYS A 29 -13.31 0.21 -4.93
CA LYS A 29 -14.13 1.34 -4.46
C LYS A 29 -13.71 1.82 -3.07
N ARG A 30 -13.45 0.88 -2.15
CA ARG A 30 -12.97 1.19 -0.80
C ARG A 30 -11.60 1.86 -0.84
N ASN A 31 -10.70 1.34 -1.67
CA ASN A 31 -9.34 1.86 -1.81
C ASN A 31 -9.30 3.23 -2.51
N SER A 32 -10.20 3.48 -3.45
CA SER A 32 -10.26 4.75 -4.18
C SER A 32 -10.88 5.90 -3.38
N GLY A 33 -11.68 5.59 -2.36
CA GLY A 33 -12.47 6.57 -1.62
C GLY A 33 -13.70 7.09 -2.38
N PHE A 34 -14.06 6.51 -3.53
CA PHE A 34 -15.25 6.95 -4.28
C PHE A 34 -16.54 6.59 -3.54
N LYS A 35 -17.41 7.59 -3.39
CA LYS A 35 -18.71 7.41 -2.72
C LYS A 35 -19.68 6.59 -3.57
N SER A 36 -19.70 6.80 -4.89
CA SER A 36 -20.59 6.10 -5.83
C SER A 36 -19.86 5.13 -6.75
N TRP A 37 -20.56 4.08 -7.18
CA TRP A 37 -20.09 3.16 -8.21
C TRP A 37 -19.92 3.85 -9.56
N GLU A 38 -20.80 4.79 -9.87
CA GLU A 38 -20.74 5.62 -11.08
C GLU A 38 -19.39 6.33 -11.20
N ALA A 39 -18.90 6.95 -10.12
CA ALA A 39 -17.60 7.64 -10.13
C ALA A 39 -16.42 6.69 -10.38
N LEU A 40 -16.45 5.50 -9.77
CA LEU A 40 -15.42 4.48 -9.98
C LEU A 40 -15.41 3.96 -11.43
N ILE A 41 -16.59 3.70 -12.00
CA ILE A 41 -16.73 3.21 -13.38
C ILE A 41 -16.26 4.28 -14.37
N ILE A 42 -16.68 5.54 -14.19
CA ILE A 42 -16.24 6.66 -15.04
C ILE A 42 -14.72 6.84 -14.97
N HIS A 43 -14.10 6.70 -13.80
CA HIS A 43 -12.65 6.73 -13.64
C HIS A 43 -11.95 5.69 -14.53
N TYR A 44 -12.40 4.43 -14.49
CA TYR A 44 -11.83 3.39 -15.34
C TYR A 44 -12.09 3.63 -16.84
N MET A 45 -13.30 4.08 -17.20
CA MET A 45 -13.62 4.42 -18.59
C MET A 45 -12.72 5.53 -19.15
N ASN A 46 -12.29 6.47 -18.31
CA ASN A 46 -11.39 7.56 -18.67
C ASN A 46 -9.90 7.17 -18.63
N GLY A 47 -9.58 5.86 -18.63
CA GLY A 47 -8.19 5.37 -18.60
C GLY A 47 -7.53 5.43 -17.22
N GLY A 48 -8.33 5.60 -16.16
CA GLY A 48 -7.86 5.56 -14.79
C GLY A 48 -7.22 4.21 -14.43
N LYS A 49 -6.09 4.24 -13.75
CA LYS A 49 -5.42 3.03 -13.26
C LYS A 49 -6.12 2.49 -12.01
N GLY A 50 -5.95 1.19 -11.74
CA GLY A 50 -6.43 0.55 -10.52
C GLY A 50 -5.77 1.09 -9.26
N PHE A 51 -6.50 1.01 -8.16
CA PHE A 51 -6.05 1.43 -6.84
C PHE A 51 -5.38 0.25 -6.14
N LYS A 52 -4.12 0.44 -5.77
CA LYS A 52 -3.37 -0.55 -5.00
C LYS A 52 -3.61 -0.30 -3.51
N SER A 53 -4.04 -1.34 -2.79
CA SER A 53 -4.03 -1.29 -1.33
C SER A 53 -2.57 -1.21 -0.87
N VAL A 54 -2.22 -0.10 -0.22
CA VAL A 54 -0.90 0.08 0.37
C VAL A 54 -1.09 -0.02 1.88
N TYR A 55 -0.30 -0.86 2.54
CA TYR A 55 -0.32 -0.98 4.01
C TYR A 55 0.32 0.28 4.60
N VAL A 56 -0.49 1.30 4.82
CA VAL A 56 -0.05 2.55 5.44
C VAL A 56 -0.89 2.79 6.68
N ASP A 57 -0.24 3.00 7.83
CA ASP A 57 -0.93 3.69 8.92
C ASP A 57 -1.42 5.07 8.46
N LYS A 58 -2.43 5.63 9.14
CA LYS A 58 -3.07 6.91 8.77
C LYS A 58 -2.08 8.07 8.61
N GLU A 59 -0.87 7.98 9.16
CA GLU A 59 0.15 9.04 9.17
C GLU A 59 1.32 8.79 8.20
N GLY A 60 1.32 7.70 7.43
CA GLY A 60 2.42 7.41 6.50
C GLY A 60 3.68 6.84 7.16
N HIS A 61 3.66 6.57 8.47
CA HIS A 61 4.84 6.19 9.23
C HIS A 61 5.33 4.79 8.82
N SER A 62 4.41 3.89 8.51
CA SER A 62 4.68 2.57 7.93
C SER A 62 5.53 2.63 6.66
N LEU A 63 5.29 3.59 5.76
CA LEU A 63 6.09 3.78 4.55
C LEU A 63 7.49 4.32 4.86
N LYS A 64 7.61 5.21 5.85
CA LYS A 64 8.92 5.71 6.31
C LYS A 64 9.76 4.58 6.89
N VAL A 65 9.16 3.73 7.72
CA VAL A 65 9.84 2.56 8.30
C VAL A 65 10.21 1.55 7.22
N LEU A 66 9.35 1.31 6.22
CA LEU A 66 9.65 0.40 5.11
C LEU A 66 10.82 0.92 4.26
N ASN A 67 10.79 2.21 3.88
CA ASN A 67 11.90 2.83 3.15
C ASN A 67 13.21 2.79 3.94
N TYR A 68 13.12 2.91 5.27
CA TYR A 68 14.28 2.76 6.15
C TYR A 68 14.83 1.33 6.14
N LEU A 69 13.97 0.31 6.17
CA LEU A 69 14.37 -1.09 6.04
C LEU A 69 15.01 -1.42 4.68
N ILE A 70 14.51 -0.83 3.59
CA ILE A 70 15.12 -0.99 2.25
C ILE A 70 16.53 -0.40 2.22
N LYS A 71 16.71 0.80 2.79
CA LYS A 71 18.05 1.42 2.94
C LYS A 71 18.97 0.56 3.80
N TYR A 72 18.46 -0.01 4.88
CA TYR A 72 19.18 -0.97 5.72
C TYR A 72 19.66 -2.19 4.94
N GLY A 73 18.78 -2.83 4.15
CA GLY A 73 19.14 -3.99 3.33
C GLY A 73 20.22 -3.69 2.29
N ASN A 74 20.13 -2.51 1.66
CA ASN A 74 21.15 -2.06 0.70
C ASN A 74 22.52 -1.83 1.37
N ASN A 75 22.54 -1.21 2.55
CA ASN A 75 23.78 -0.96 3.29
C ASN A 75 24.44 -2.27 3.77
N LEU A 76 23.65 -3.25 4.22
CA LEU A 76 24.17 -4.57 4.57
C LEU A 76 24.75 -5.31 3.37
N ASN A 77 24.10 -5.23 2.21
CA ASN A 77 24.63 -5.81 0.98
C ASN A 77 25.96 -5.19 0.57
N GLN A 78 26.14 -3.88 0.77
CA GLN A 78 27.41 -3.21 0.54
C GLN A 78 28.50 -3.67 1.52
N LEU A 79 28.17 -3.76 2.81
CA LEU A 79 29.11 -4.28 3.82
C LEU A 79 29.50 -5.73 3.53
N ALA A 80 28.55 -6.57 3.09
CA ALA A 80 28.82 -7.95 2.69
C ALA A 80 29.75 -8.02 1.47
N LYS A 81 29.57 -7.14 0.47
CA LYS A 81 30.49 -7.04 -0.68
C LYS A 81 31.91 -6.68 -0.24
N ILE A 82 32.05 -5.62 0.58
CA ILE A 82 33.35 -5.17 1.09
C ILE A 82 34.02 -6.26 1.93
N ALA A 83 33.26 -6.95 2.79
CA ALA A 83 33.77 -8.04 3.61
C ALA A 83 34.26 -9.22 2.76
N ASN A 84 33.54 -9.56 1.69
CA ASN A 84 33.94 -10.60 0.75
C ASN A 84 35.21 -10.20 -0.02
N GLU A 85 35.33 -8.94 -0.43
CA GLU A 85 36.51 -8.40 -1.11
C GLU A 85 37.74 -8.40 -0.19
N ARG A 86 37.57 -8.02 1.08
CA ARG A 86 38.66 -7.94 2.08
C ARG A 86 38.91 -9.25 2.83
N LYS A 87 38.08 -10.28 2.60
CA LYS A 87 38.02 -11.56 3.33
C LYS A 87 38.01 -11.41 4.86
N SER A 88 37.58 -10.26 5.37
CA SER A 88 37.66 -9.89 6.78
C SER A 88 36.64 -8.79 7.08
N LEU A 89 36.19 -8.78 8.34
CA LEU A 89 35.37 -7.72 8.91
C LEU A 89 36.17 -7.08 10.04
N ASN A 90 36.24 -5.75 10.06
CA ASN A 90 36.83 -5.03 11.17
C ASN A 90 35.75 -4.67 12.23
N ASP A 91 36.21 -4.15 13.37
CA ASP A 91 35.32 -3.82 14.49
C ASP A 91 34.31 -2.71 14.15
N ASP A 92 34.67 -1.79 13.25
CA ASP A 92 33.77 -0.73 12.78
C ASP A 92 32.63 -1.29 11.92
N ASP A 93 32.93 -2.26 11.07
CA ASP A 93 31.94 -2.96 10.25
C ASP A 93 31.00 -3.78 11.14
N LEU A 94 31.54 -4.46 12.16
CA LEU A 94 30.75 -5.17 13.17
C LEU A 94 29.84 -4.23 13.97
N LYS A 95 30.34 -3.04 14.34
CA LYS A 95 29.56 -2.03 15.04
C LYS A 95 28.41 -1.52 14.19
N LYS A 96 28.67 -1.21 12.91
CA LYS A 96 27.63 -0.83 11.95
C LYS A 96 26.57 -1.91 11.81
N ILE A 97 26.97 -3.18 11.67
CA ILE A 97 26.03 -4.31 11.57
C ILE A 97 25.12 -4.40 12.81
N LYS A 98 25.67 -4.23 14.02
CA LYS A 98 24.90 -4.24 15.27
C LYS A 98 23.90 -3.08 15.37
N ASP A 99 24.31 -1.87 15.03
CA ASP A 99 23.44 -0.69 15.02
C ASP A 99 22.29 -0.86 14.03
N PHE A 100 22.61 -1.37 12.84
CA PHE A 100 21.65 -1.69 11.80
C PHE A 100 20.66 -2.79 12.26
N LEU A 101 21.12 -3.86 12.92
CA LEU A 101 20.25 -4.91 13.49
C LEU A 101 19.27 -4.35 14.53
N SER A 102 19.76 -3.51 15.44
CA SER A 102 18.92 -2.85 16.46
C SER A 102 17.80 -2.02 15.84
N GLN A 103 18.12 -1.29 14.77
CA GLN A 103 17.15 -0.52 14.00
C GLN A 103 16.11 -1.41 13.30
N GLY A 104 16.54 -2.53 12.69
CA GLY A 104 15.63 -3.51 12.08
C GLY A 104 14.64 -4.10 13.08
N ILE A 105 15.09 -4.40 14.31
CA ILE A 105 14.23 -4.88 15.40
C ILE A 105 13.19 -3.83 15.80
N LYS A 106 13.58 -2.55 15.92
CA LYS A 106 12.66 -1.45 16.21
C LYS A 106 11.57 -1.31 15.14
N ALA A 107 11.98 -1.38 13.87
CA ALA A 107 11.06 -1.35 12.73
C ALA A 107 10.08 -2.53 12.72
N LYS A 108 10.58 -3.76 12.93
CA LYS A 108 9.73 -4.96 13.05
C LYS A 108 8.71 -4.82 14.18
N ASN A 109 9.14 -4.34 15.35
CA ASN A 109 8.28 -4.14 16.51
C ASN A 109 7.20 -3.10 16.23
N TYR A 110 7.53 -2.02 15.51
CA TYR A 110 6.55 -1.03 15.09
C TYR A 110 5.47 -1.66 14.19
N PHE A 111 5.87 -2.36 13.13
CA PHE A 111 4.92 -3.01 12.21
C PHE A 111 4.04 -4.03 12.92
N THR A 112 4.62 -4.86 13.79
CA THR A 112 3.86 -5.90 14.52
C THR A 112 2.79 -5.30 15.44
N LYS A 113 3.06 -4.13 16.04
CA LYS A 113 2.14 -3.48 16.99
C LYS A 113 1.11 -2.58 16.32
N HIS A 114 1.51 -1.86 15.28
CA HIS A 114 0.72 -0.77 14.70
C HIS A 114 0.11 -1.10 13.35
N VAL A 115 0.66 -2.08 12.63
CA VAL A 115 0.10 -2.56 11.36
C VAL A 115 -0.61 -3.87 11.63
N LYS A 116 -1.88 -3.78 12.01
CA LYS A 116 -2.77 -4.94 12.05
C LYS A 116 -3.06 -5.37 10.61
N GLN A 117 -2.98 -6.66 10.31
CA GLN A 117 -3.62 -7.21 9.12
C GLN A 117 -5.05 -6.69 9.09
N ALA A 118 -5.48 -6.10 7.96
CA ALA A 118 -6.89 -5.83 7.72
C ALA A 118 -7.61 -7.15 8.03
N GLY A 119 -8.44 -7.15 9.07
CA GLY A 119 -9.00 -8.37 9.62
C GLY A 119 -9.59 -9.19 8.48
N ARG A 120 -9.17 -10.45 8.36
CA ARG A 120 -10.05 -11.45 7.76
C ARG A 120 -11.29 -11.42 8.64
N GLY A 121 -12.36 -10.81 8.12
CA GLY A 121 -13.62 -10.66 8.82
C GLY A 121 -14.02 -12.00 9.43
N LYS A 122 -14.35 -11.97 10.72
CA LYS A 122 -15.35 -12.87 11.26
C LYS A 122 -16.70 -12.22 11.08
#